data_AF-A0A4Q5VEL1-F1
#
_entry.id   AF-A0A4Q5VEL1-F1
#
_cell.length_a   1.000
_cell.length_b   1.000
_cell.length_c   1.000
_cell.angle_alpha   90.00
_cell.angle_beta   90.00
_cell.angle_gamma   90.00
#
_symmetry.space_group_name_H-M   'P 1'
#
loop_
_entity.id
_entity.type
_entity.pdbx_description
1 polymer ?
#
loop_
_entity_poly.entity_id
_entity_poly.type
_entity_poly.pdbx_seq_one_letter_code
_entity_poly.pdbx_strand_id
1 'polypeptide(L)'
;MFGFQDGIIDKIRISALPFDYKLRNTLTPVIDLVKDKSFILLGEATHGTREFYEARVEITKRLIIDHELRAIAIEGDWPSA
;
A
#
# COMPACT_ATOMS: atom_id res chain seq x y z
N MET A 1 22.46 -14.64 -27.82
CA MET A 1 21.39 -13.84 -28.48
C MET A 1 20.23 -13.77 -27.49
N PHE A 2 20.27 -12.82 -26.55
CA PHE A 2 19.25 -12.59 -25.52
C PHE A 2 18.77 -11.16 -25.73
N GLY A 3 17.47 -10.94 -25.95
CA GLY A 3 16.99 -9.60 -26.31
C GLY A 3 15.48 -9.50 -26.45
N PHE A 4 14.73 -10.06 -25.51
CA PHE A 4 13.28 -9.80 -25.39
C PHE A 4 12.77 -9.71 -23.93
N GLN A 5 13.54 -10.15 -22.92
CA GLN A 5 13.12 -10.04 -21.51
C GLN A 5 13.56 -8.73 -20.80
N ASP A 6 14.57 -8.01 -21.32
CA ASP A 6 15.14 -6.86 -20.61
C ASP A 6 14.24 -5.60 -20.66
N GLY A 7 13.55 -5.35 -21.78
CA GLY A 7 12.82 -4.09 -21.98
C GLY A 7 11.60 -3.86 -21.08
N ILE A 8 10.90 -4.92 -20.63
CA ILE A 8 9.76 -4.77 -19.71
C ILE A 8 10.24 -4.56 -18.28
N ILE A 9 11.24 -5.33 -17.86
CA ILE A 9 11.82 -5.22 -16.51
C ILE A 9 12.43 -3.83 -16.33
N ASP A 10 13.15 -3.33 -17.33
CA ASP A 10 13.72 -1.98 -17.31
C ASP A 10 12.63 -0.91 -17.20
N LYS A 11 11.54 -1.04 -17.96
CA LYS A 11 10.39 -0.11 -17.88
C LYS A 11 9.73 -0.11 -16.51
N ILE A 12 9.57 -1.28 -15.89
CA ILE A 12 9.06 -1.39 -14.51
C ILE A 12 10.04 -0.69 -13.57
N ARG A 13 11.33 -0.97 -13.68
CA ARG A 13 12.36 -0.42 -12.79
C ARG A 13 12.43 1.10 -12.84
N ILE A 14 12.36 1.72 -14.02
CA ILE A 14 12.40 3.19 -14.16
C ILE A 14 11.09 3.87 -13.73
N SER A 15 9.98 3.14 -13.72
CA SER A 15 8.66 3.67 -13.35
C SER A 15 8.29 3.40 -11.89
N ALA A 16 9.00 2.48 -11.23
CA ALA A 16 8.74 2.12 -9.85
C ALA A 16 9.14 3.25 -8.91
N LEU A 17 8.25 3.56 -7.98
CA LEU A 17 8.55 4.47 -6.88
C LEU A 17 9.14 3.67 -5.71
N PRO A 18 10.22 4.14 -5.08
CA PRO A 18 10.75 3.51 -3.87
C PRO A 18 9.66 3.38 -2.82
N PHE A 19 9.58 2.22 -2.19
CA PHE A 19 8.62 1.94 -1.13
C PHE A 19 9.32 1.30 0.05
N ASP A 20 9.29 2.01 1.18
CA ASP A 20 9.67 1.48 2.49
C ASP A 20 8.67 2.06 3.50
N TYR A 21 7.82 1.22 4.06
CA TYR A 21 6.75 1.65 4.96
C TYR A 21 7.27 2.33 6.24
N LYS A 22 8.57 2.19 6.56
CA LYS A 22 9.21 2.84 7.71
C LYS A 22 9.64 4.28 7.43
N LEU A 23 9.70 4.67 6.15
CA LEU A 23 10.18 5.99 5.74
C LEU A 23 9.01 6.84 5.22
N ARG A 24 8.78 7.99 5.87
CA ARG A 24 7.64 8.86 5.55
C ARG A 24 7.65 9.34 4.09
N ASN A 25 8.82 9.67 3.55
CA ASN A 25 8.95 10.19 2.18
C ASN A 25 8.63 9.14 1.11
N THR A 26 9.02 7.88 1.30
CA THR A 26 8.74 6.79 0.35
C THR A 26 7.29 6.28 0.47
N LEU A 27 6.63 6.53 1.60
CA LEU A 27 5.21 6.26 1.77
C LEU A 27 4.31 7.32 1.11
N THR A 28 4.79 8.56 0.97
CA THR A 28 4.02 9.70 0.44
C THR A 28 3.36 9.41 -0.92
N PRO A 29 4.02 8.80 -1.92
CA PRO A 29 3.38 8.55 -3.21
C PRO A 29 2.13 7.66 -3.12
N VAL A 30 2.13 6.66 -2.23
CA VAL A 30 0.97 5.79 -2.00
C VAL A 30 -0.17 6.59 -1.37
N ILE A 31 0.14 7.45 -0.41
CA ILE A 31 -0.84 8.30 0.27
C ILE A 31 -1.45 9.30 -0.72
N ASP A 32 -0.63 10.00 -1.49
CA ASP A 32 -1.09 10.98 -2.48
C ASP A 32 -1.99 10.36 -3.55
N LEU A 33 -1.76 9.09 -3.90
CA LEU A 33 -2.60 8.36 -4.84
C LEU A 33 -4.03 8.14 -4.34
N VAL A 34 -4.21 7.98 -3.02
CA VAL A 34 -5.47 7.46 -2.43
C VAL A 34 -6.18 8.43 -1.49
N LYS A 35 -5.52 9.47 -0.99
CA LYS A 35 -6.04 10.36 0.07
C LYS A 35 -7.40 11.01 -0.25
N ASP A 36 -7.68 11.29 -1.52
CA ASP A 36 -8.91 11.95 -1.96
C ASP A 36 -9.99 10.94 -2.41
N LYS A 37 -9.80 9.64 -2.16
CA LYS A 37 -10.75 8.59 -2.55
C LYS A 37 -11.73 8.30 -1.41
N SER A 38 -13.01 8.14 -1.76
CA SER A 38 -14.05 7.76 -0.80
C SER A 38 -13.88 6.35 -0.24
N PHE A 39 -13.30 5.45 -1.03
CA PHE A 39 -13.00 4.07 -0.63
C PHE A 39 -11.59 3.69 -1.06
N ILE A 40 -10.83 3.10 -0.14
CA ILE A 40 -9.46 2.64 -0.36
C ILE A 40 -9.45 1.15 -0.04
N LEU A 41 -9.22 0.31 -1.04
CA LEU A 41 -9.13 -1.14 -0.88
C LEU A 41 -7.65 -1.52 -0.77
N LEU A 42 -7.25 -2.03 0.39
CA LEU A 42 -5.86 -2.33 0.71
C LEU A 42 -5.69 -3.83 1.00
N GLY A 43 -5.32 -4.59 -0.03
CA GLY A 43 -5.08 -6.03 0.06
C GLY A 43 -3.66 -6.39 0.51
N GLU A 44 -3.43 -7.69 0.69
CA GLU A 44 -2.11 -8.29 0.87
C GLU A 44 -1.95 -9.49 -0.07
N ALA A 45 -0.72 -9.81 -0.47
CA ALA A 45 -0.48 -10.93 -1.38
C ALA A 45 -0.62 -12.30 -0.68
N THR A 46 -0.43 -12.33 0.64
CA THR A 46 -0.51 -13.53 1.49
C THR A 46 -1.03 -13.14 2.86
N HIS A 47 -1.85 -13.99 3.48
CA HIS A 47 -2.16 -13.85 4.91
C HIS A 47 -0.93 -14.24 5.75
N GLY A 48 -0.66 -13.48 6.82
CA GLY A 48 0.33 -13.89 7.83
C GLY A 48 1.75 -13.35 7.65
N THR A 49 2.03 -12.49 6.66
CA THR A 49 3.35 -11.88 6.50
C THR A 49 3.44 -10.56 7.26
N ARG A 50 4.36 -10.49 8.22
CA ARG A 50 4.53 -9.36 9.12
C ARG A 50 4.68 -8.03 8.38
N GLU A 51 5.45 -8.03 7.30
CA GLU A 51 5.74 -6.85 6.49
C GLU A 51 4.47 -6.27 5.84
N PHE A 52 3.51 -7.12 5.43
CA PHE A 52 2.22 -6.64 4.93
C PHE A 52 1.38 -6.01 6.04
N TYR A 53 1.34 -6.60 7.24
CA TYR A 53 0.64 -5.98 8.37
C TYR A 53 1.24 -4.63 8.75
N GLU A 54 2.57 -4.56 8.89
CA GLU A 54 3.26 -3.31 9.23
C GLU A 54 3.05 -2.23 8.16
N ALA A 55 3.12 -2.58 6.89
CA ALA A 55 2.86 -1.64 5.80
C ALA A 55 1.41 -1.12 5.83
N ARG A 56 0.42 -2.00 6.04
CA ARG A 56 -0.99 -1.60 6.14
C ARG A 56 -1.25 -0.70 7.34
N VAL A 57 -0.60 -0.97 8.48
CA VAL A 57 -0.68 -0.12 9.68
C VAL A 57 -0.14 1.28 9.37
N GLU A 58 1.05 1.41 8.78
CA GLU A 58 1.63 2.73 8.51
C GLU A 58 0.86 3.52 7.44
N ILE A 59 0.33 2.86 6.41
CA ILE A 59 -0.54 3.50 5.41
C ILE A 59 -1.81 4.04 6.08
N THR A 60 -2.54 3.18 6.79
CA THR A 60 -3.83 3.55 7.40
C THR A 60 -3.66 4.59 8.50
N LYS A 61 -2.64 4.45 9.35
CA LYS A 61 -2.28 5.44 10.37
C LYS A 61 -2.04 6.82 9.76
N ARG A 62 -1.30 6.90 8.65
CA ARG A 62 -1.04 8.18 7.99
C ARG A 62 -2.29 8.77 7.36
N LEU A 63 -3.16 7.96 6.76
CA LEU A 63 -4.45 8.41 6.24
C LEU A 63 -5.38 8.93 7.35
N ILE A 64 -5.36 8.30 8.54
CA ILE A 64 -6.13 8.78 9.70
C ILE A 64 -5.59 10.13 10.19
N ILE A 65 -4.28 10.22 10.43
CA ILE A 65 -3.66 11.40 11.06
C ILE A 65 -3.61 12.60 10.11
N ASP A 66 -3.22 12.38 8.85
CA ASP A 66 -2.94 13.47 7.90
C ASP A 66 -4.14 13.78 6.99
N HIS A 67 -5.10 12.85 6.83
CA HIS A 67 -6.16 12.92 5.81
C HIS A 67 -7.56 12.56 6.32
N GLU A 68 -7.76 12.54 7.64
CA GLU A 68 -9.07 12.36 8.28
C GLU A 68 -9.84 11.10 7.84
N LEU A 69 -9.14 10.01 7.49
CA LEU A 69 -9.80 8.72 7.25
C LEU A 69 -10.52 8.28 8.53
N ARG A 70 -11.86 8.14 8.46
CA ARG A 70 -12.70 7.97 9.66
C ARG A 70 -13.04 6.53 10.00
N ALA A 71 -12.80 5.60 9.10
CA ALA A 71 -13.18 4.20 9.28
C ALA A 71 -12.19 3.26 8.59
N ILE A 72 -11.99 2.10 9.21
CA ILE A 72 -11.29 0.95 8.64
C ILE A 72 -12.24 -0.23 8.74
N ALA A 73 -12.55 -0.83 7.60
CA ALA A 73 -13.19 -2.14 7.54
C ALA A 73 -12.09 -3.19 7.39
N ILE A 74 -12.17 -4.25 8.20
CA ILE A 74 -11.22 -5.37 8.16
C ILE A 74 -11.90 -6.60 7.57
N GLU A 75 -11.14 -7.41 6.83
CA GLU A 75 -11.58 -8.74 6.44
C GLU A 75 -11.49 -9.65 7.69
N GLY A 76 -12.63 -9.95 8.28
CA GLY A 76 -12.75 -10.79 9.46
C GLY A 76 -14.21 -10.98 9.83
N ASP A 77 -14.46 -11.99 10.65
CA ASP A 77 -15.81 -12.27 11.12
C ASP A 77 -16.30 -11.11 11.98
N TRP A 78 -17.51 -10.62 11.67
CA TRP A 78 -18.25 -9.81 12.61
C TRP A 78 -18.86 -10.75 13.65
N PRO A 79 -18.58 -10.59 14.96
CA PRO A 79 -19.23 -11.42 15.97
C PRO A 79 -20.74 -11.23 15.85
N SER A 80 -21.50 -12.33 15.87
CA SER A 80 -22.97 -12.26 15.81
C SER A 80 -23.48 -11.21 16.79
N ALA A 81 -24.25 -10.24 16.27
CA ALA A 81 -24.85 -9.16 17.03
C ALA A 81 -25.69 -9.66 18.21
#